data_AF-A0A5N9HUV9-F1
#
_entry.id   AF-A0A5N9HUV9-F1
#
_cell.length_a   1.000
_cell.length_b   1.000
_cell.length_c   1.000
_cell.angle_alpha   90.00
_cell.angle_beta   90.00
_cell.angle_gamma   90.00
#
_symmetry.space_group_name_H-M   'P 1'
#
loop_
_entity.id
_entity.type
_entity.pdbx_description
1 polymer ?
#
loop_
_entity_poly.entity_id
_entity_poly.type
_entity_poly.pdbx_seq_one_letter_code
_entity_poly.pdbx_strand_id
1 'polypeptide(L)'
;WNKKRYSVAAGLKGRRMGVVGLGAVGLEVLERAHAFGLELYVIDRPNRWRETHDRLVRIGGIKRVSSLKELAERCEILSFHIPSVADTNKIVDAELLARLPVGAIVINTSRGDIVDEEALIKAMDEKGIRAGLDVFCGEPSGGEAVFESILARHPNVYGTHHIGASTDQAQAAVARGVIEILDAFSQGNIKHCVNMDT
;
A
#
# COMPACT_ATOMS: atom_id res chain seq x y z
N TRP A 1 29.92 1.87 12.77
CA TRP A 1 29.68 2.95 11.80
C TRP A 1 29.91 2.41 10.39
N ASN A 2 28.84 2.10 9.65
CA ASN A 2 28.91 1.29 8.42
C ASN A 2 28.83 2.11 7.11
N LYS A 3 29.49 3.28 7.03
CA LYS A 3 29.40 4.22 5.88
C LYS A 3 29.63 3.56 4.51
N LYS A 4 30.64 2.70 4.39
CA LYS A 4 30.99 2.01 3.13
C LYS A 4 29.87 1.07 2.64
N ARG A 5 29.13 0.44 3.55
CA ARG A 5 28.00 -0.44 3.20
C ARG A 5 26.87 0.35 2.55
N TYR A 6 26.60 1.56 3.04
CA TYR A 6 25.45 2.35 2.62
C TYR A 6 25.72 3.30 1.44
N SER A 7 26.98 3.52 1.06
CA SER A 7 27.33 4.43 -0.05
C SER A 7 26.87 3.94 -1.43
N VAL A 8 26.41 2.69 -1.53
CA VAL A 8 25.90 2.07 -2.77
C VAL A 8 24.38 1.92 -2.79
N ALA A 9 23.67 2.51 -1.82
CA ALA A 9 22.21 2.43 -1.76
C ALA A 9 21.56 3.14 -2.97
N ALA A 10 20.56 2.50 -3.57
CA ALA A 10 19.81 3.08 -4.67
C ALA A 10 18.90 4.23 -4.17
N GLY A 11 18.99 5.39 -4.81
CA GLY A 11 18.06 6.52 -4.59
C GLY A 11 16.69 6.28 -5.23
N LEU A 12 15.71 7.17 -4.98
CA LEU A 12 14.36 7.04 -5.53
C LEU A 12 14.19 7.63 -6.94
N LYS A 13 14.85 8.76 -7.23
CA LYS A 13 14.68 9.49 -8.49
C LYS A 13 14.91 8.57 -9.71
N GLY A 14 13.93 8.55 -10.62
CA GLY A 14 13.95 7.77 -11.86
C GLY A 14 13.58 6.29 -11.68
N ARG A 15 13.42 5.78 -10.45
CA ARG A 15 12.98 4.39 -10.25
C ARG A 15 11.51 4.22 -10.61
N ARG A 16 11.16 3.01 -11.01
CA ARG A 16 9.79 2.68 -11.44
C ARG A 16 8.97 2.20 -10.26
N MET A 17 7.88 2.90 -9.95
CA MET A 17 6.96 2.58 -8.87
C MET A 17 5.57 2.27 -9.41
N GLY A 18 5.06 1.10 -9.05
CA GLY A 18 3.68 0.69 -9.29
C GLY A 18 2.81 0.96 -8.06
N VAL A 19 1.69 1.66 -8.26
CA VAL A 19 0.69 1.91 -7.20
C VAL A 19 -0.55 1.07 -7.48
N VAL A 20 -0.85 0.15 -6.57
CA VAL A 20 -1.98 -0.78 -6.65
C VAL A 20 -3.10 -0.28 -5.76
N GLY A 21 -4.24 0.06 -6.37
CA GLY A 21 -5.36 0.70 -5.68
C GLY A 21 -5.27 2.22 -5.76
N LEU A 22 -6.25 2.85 -6.43
CA LEU A 22 -6.32 4.29 -6.66
C LEU A 22 -7.54 4.92 -6.00
N GLY A 23 -7.80 4.51 -4.76
CA GLY A 23 -8.68 5.25 -3.84
C GLY A 23 -7.95 6.47 -3.25
N ALA A 24 -8.50 7.03 -2.17
CA ALA A 24 -7.94 8.21 -1.51
C ALA A 24 -6.44 8.06 -1.18
N VAL A 25 -6.06 6.99 -0.47
CA VAL A 25 -4.67 6.75 -0.05
C VAL A 25 -3.72 6.58 -1.24
N GLY A 26 -4.09 5.73 -2.21
CA GLY A 26 -3.22 5.44 -3.35
C GLY A 26 -2.95 6.67 -4.21
N LEU A 27 -3.93 7.57 -4.38
CA LEU A 27 -3.74 8.81 -5.11
C LEU A 27 -2.83 9.80 -4.36
N GLU A 28 -2.94 9.90 -3.04
CA GLU A 28 -2.03 10.71 -2.21
C GLU A 28 -0.58 10.21 -2.27
N VAL A 29 -0.39 8.88 -2.27
CA VAL A 29 0.92 8.24 -2.44
C VAL A 29 1.49 8.54 -3.82
N LEU A 30 0.65 8.43 -4.86
CA LEU A 30 1.04 8.68 -6.25
C LEU A 30 1.53 10.13 -6.45
N GLU A 31 0.83 11.11 -5.89
CA GLU A 31 1.23 12.54 -5.96
C GLU A 31 2.58 12.80 -5.28
N ARG A 32 2.78 12.24 -4.08
CA ARG A 32 4.06 12.37 -3.37
C ARG A 32 5.17 11.68 -4.15
N ALA A 33 4.94 10.46 -4.62
CA ALA A 33 5.91 9.71 -5.40
C ALA A 33 6.32 10.46 -6.68
N HIS A 34 5.37 11.13 -7.34
CA HIS A 34 5.66 12.00 -8.49
C HIS A 34 6.62 13.14 -8.12
N ALA A 35 6.39 13.80 -6.98
CA ALA A 35 7.25 14.88 -6.49
C ALA A 35 8.68 14.41 -6.16
N PHE A 36 8.88 13.12 -5.82
CA PHE A 36 10.21 12.52 -5.66
C PHE A 36 10.88 12.15 -6.99
N GLY A 37 10.23 12.41 -8.13
CA GLY A 37 10.76 12.13 -9.47
C GLY A 37 10.78 10.63 -9.81
N LEU A 38 9.86 9.85 -9.24
CA LEU A 38 9.65 8.44 -9.61
C LEU A 38 8.91 8.33 -10.94
N GLU A 39 9.20 7.28 -11.70
CA GLU A 39 8.40 6.89 -12.86
C GLU A 39 7.21 6.06 -12.40
N LEU A 40 5.99 6.58 -12.60
CA LEU A 40 4.80 6.01 -12.00
C LEU A 40 4.03 5.10 -12.95
N TYR A 41 3.61 3.96 -12.44
CA TYR A 41 2.80 2.98 -13.14
C TYR A 41 1.53 2.64 -12.36
N VAL A 42 0.42 2.48 -13.08
CA VAL A 42 -0.87 2.06 -12.51
C VAL A 42 -1.54 1.02 -13.40
N ILE A 43 -2.28 0.08 -12.81
CA ILE A 43 -3.06 -0.91 -13.57
C ILE A 43 -4.25 -0.22 -14.20
N ASP A 44 -4.37 -0.23 -15.53
CA ASP A 44 -5.51 0.32 -16.25
C ASP A 44 -6.79 -0.40 -15.86
N ARG A 45 -7.82 0.37 -15.50
CA ARG A 45 -9.12 -0.19 -15.14
C ARG A 45 -10.20 0.56 -15.91
N PRO A 46 -11.12 -0.15 -16.58
CA PRO A 46 -12.30 0.50 -17.14
C PRO A 46 -13.12 1.10 -16.00
N ASN A 47 -13.92 2.13 -16.32
CA ASN A 47 -14.90 2.73 -15.40
C ASN A 47 -14.29 3.29 -14.10
N ARG A 48 -13.11 3.91 -14.16
CA ARG A 48 -12.61 4.68 -13.02
C ARG A 48 -13.54 5.84 -12.69
N TRP A 49 -13.54 6.18 -11.41
CA TRP A 49 -14.20 7.36 -10.91
C TRP A 49 -13.60 8.59 -11.59
N ARG A 50 -14.45 9.55 -11.96
CA ARG A 50 -14.02 10.77 -12.67
C ARG A 50 -12.91 11.50 -11.91
N GLU A 51 -13.06 11.61 -10.60
CA GLU A 51 -12.05 12.24 -9.73
C GLU A 51 -10.68 11.56 -9.83
N THR A 52 -10.64 10.22 -9.81
CA THR A 52 -9.41 9.46 -10.02
C THR A 52 -8.78 9.79 -11.37
N HIS A 53 -9.59 9.83 -12.44
CA HIS A 53 -9.10 10.18 -13.77
C HIS A 53 -8.49 11.60 -13.79
N ASP A 54 -9.20 12.58 -13.25
CA ASP A 54 -8.78 13.97 -13.23
C ASP A 54 -7.47 14.16 -12.45
N ARG A 55 -7.31 13.45 -11.31
CA ARG A 55 -6.05 13.46 -10.55
C ARG A 55 -4.90 12.83 -11.34
N LEU A 56 -5.12 11.72 -12.04
CA LEU A 56 -4.09 11.10 -12.89
C LEU A 56 -3.66 12.03 -14.02
N VAL A 57 -4.60 12.74 -14.65
CA VAL A 57 -4.30 13.73 -15.70
C VAL A 57 -3.49 14.90 -15.13
N ARG A 58 -3.86 15.40 -13.94
CA ARG A 58 -3.15 16.49 -13.26
C ARG A 58 -1.71 16.14 -12.91
N ILE A 59 -1.48 14.93 -12.40
CA ILE A 59 -0.12 14.45 -12.09
C ILE A 59 0.70 14.33 -13.39
N GLY A 60 0.10 13.76 -14.45
CA GLY A 60 0.75 13.60 -15.74
C GLY A 60 1.89 12.57 -15.73
N GLY A 61 2.29 12.10 -16.92
CA GLY A 61 3.43 11.18 -17.08
C GLY A 61 3.26 9.78 -16.47
N ILE A 62 2.06 9.43 -16.01
CA ILE A 62 1.76 8.11 -15.43
C ILE A 62 1.57 7.08 -16.55
N LYS A 63 2.32 5.99 -16.47
CA LYS A 63 2.24 4.86 -17.40
C LYS A 63 1.14 3.89 -16.95
N ARG A 64 0.41 3.31 -17.90
CA ARG A 64 -0.68 2.36 -17.63
C ARG A 64 -0.27 0.96 -18.09
N VAL A 65 -0.61 -0.05 -17.30
CA VAL A 65 -0.37 -1.47 -17.59
C VAL A 65 -1.66 -2.26 -17.49
N SER A 66 -1.75 -3.38 -18.18
CA SER A 66 -2.98 -4.17 -18.29
C SER A 66 -3.30 -5.00 -17.04
N SER A 67 -2.30 -5.32 -16.23
CA SER A 67 -2.46 -6.27 -15.12
C SER A 67 -1.47 -6.04 -13.99
N LEU A 68 -1.76 -6.64 -12.83
CA LEU A 68 -0.85 -6.64 -11.68
C LEU A 68 0.46 -7.39 -11.99
N LYS A 69 0.40 -8.45 -12.81
CA LYS A 69 1.57 -9.21 -13.26
C LYS A 69 2.49 -8.33 -14.12
N GLU A 70 1.94 -7.61 -15.08
CA GLU A 70 2.70 -6.65 -15.89
C GLU A 70 3.28 -5.51 -15.03
N LEU A 71 2.53 -5.05 -14.02
CA LEU A 71 3.02 -4.05 -13.09
C LEU A 71 4.27 -4.53 -12.33
N ALA A 72 4.25 -5.76 -11.82
CA ALA A 72 5.38 -6.36 -11.10
C ALA A 72 6.63 -6.52 -11.97
N GLU A 73 6.48 -6.87 -13.24
CA GLU A 73 7.60 -7.00 -14.19
C GLU A 73 8.26 -5.65 -14.52
N ARG A 74 7.47 -4.56 -14.51
CA ARG A 74 7.93 -3.23 -14.91
C ARG A 74 8.44 -2.37 -13.76
N CYS A 75 8.10 -2.68 -12.51
CA CYS A 75 8.36 -1.80 -11.38
C CYS A 75 9.39 -2.39 -10.41
N GLU A 76 10.20 -1.53 -9.81
CA GLU A 76 11.13 -1.90 -8.75
C GLU A 76 10.55 -1.64 -7.35
N ILE A 77 9.42 -0.94 -7.29
CA ILE A 77 8.67 -0.63 -6.07
C ILE A 77 7.20 -0.92 -6.35
N LEU A 78 6.54 -1.75 -5.55
CA LEU A 78 5.09 -1.90 -5.55
C LEU A 78 4.52 -1.44 -4.21
N SER A 79 3.50 -0.59 -4.26
CA SER A 79 2.78 -0.11 -3.07
C SER A 79 1.30 -0.45 -3.17
N PHE A 80 0.77 -1.07 -2.12
CA PHE A 80 -0.59 -1.61 -2.09
C PHE A 80 -1.51 -0.76 -1.21
N HIS A 81 -2.63 -0.32 -1.79
CA HIS A 81 -3.68 0.53 -1.21
C HIS A 81 -5.07 -0.01 -1.58
N ILE A 82 -5.32 -1.27 -1.22
CA ILE A 82 -6.52 -2.03 -1.60
C ILE A 82 -7.23 -2.56 -0.33
N PRO A 83 -8.56 -2.71 -0.35
CA PRO A 83 -9.27 -3.32 0.76
C PRO A 83 -8.87 -4.79 0.91
N SER A 84 -9.11 -5.37 2.09
CA SER A 84 -9.13 -6.83 2.24
C SER A 84 -10.54 -7.35 1.96
N VAL A 85 -10.65 -8.09 0.87
CA VAL A 85 -11.82 -8.85 0.42
C VAL A 85 -11.34 -10.19 -0.14
N ALA A 86 -12.26 -11.12 -0.43
CA ALA A 86 -11.91 -12.45 -0.95
C ALA A 86 -10.96 -12.39 -2.17
N ASP A 87 -11.21 -11.49 -3.11
CA ASP A 87 -10.41 -11.34 -4.34
C ASP A 87 -9.00 -10.76 -4.13
N THR A 88 -8.73 -10.15 -2.96
CA THR A 88 -7.44 -9.52 -2.64
C THR A 88 -6.66 -10.28 -1.58
N ASN A 89 -7.25 -11.32 -0.99
CA ASN A 89 -6.57 -12.16 -0.02
C ASN A 89 -5.35 -12.80 -0.69
N LYS A 90 -4.18 -12.65 -0.06
CA LYS A 90 -2.89 -13.16 -0.57
C LYS A 90 -2.60 -12.78 -2.03
N ILE A 91 -3.09 -11.65 -2.52
CA ILE A 91 -2.81 -11.18 -3.88
C ILE A 91 -1.31 -10.95 -4.13
N VAL A 92 -0.53 -10.67 -3.07
CA VAL A 92 0.93 -10.68 -3.11
C VAL A 92 1.42 -12.09 -2.79
N ASP A 93 1.27 -12.96 -3.78
CA ASP A 93 1.64 -14.39 -3.73
C ASP A 93 3.03 -14.66 -4.33
N ALA A 94 3.43 -15.93 -4.32
CA ALA A 94 4.68 -16.39 -4.91
C ALA A 94 4.79 -16.09 -6.41
N GLU A 95 3.67 -16.12 -7.16
CA GLU A 95 3.69 -15.85 -8.60
C GLU A 95 4.02 -14.37 -8.86
N LEU A 96 3.37 -13.47 -8.12
CA LEU A 96 3.61 -12.04 -8.24
C LEU A 96 5.03 -11.67 -7.81
N LEU A 97 5.49 -12.22 -6.68
CA LEU A 97 6.83 -11.99 -6.15
C LEU A 97 7.93 -12.53 -7.08
N ALA A 98 7.68 -13.65 -7.77
CA ALA A 98 8.59 -14.20 -8.77
C ALA A 98 8.79 -13.25 -9.97
N ARG A 99 7.80 -12.41 -10.29
CA ARG A 99 7.86 -11.44 -11.40
C ARG A 99 8.61 -10.15 -11.08
N LEU A 100 8.76 -9.81 -9.79
CA LEU A 100 9.49 -8.61 -9.38
C LEU A 100 10.97 -8.66 -9.80
N PRO A 101 11.63 -7.54 -10.09
CA PRO A 101 13.07 -7.53 -10.26
C PRO A 101 13.80 -7.90 -8.95
N VAL A 102 15.04 -8.38 -9.06
CA VAL A 102 15.92 -8.62 -7.89
C VAL A 102 16.09 -7.32 -7.10
N GLY A 103 15.99 -7.39 -5.78
CA GLY A 103 16.11 -6.22 -4.91
C GLY A 103 14.91 -5.26 -4.90
N ALA A 104 13.78 -5.64 -5.50
CA ALA A 104 12.56 -4.83 -5.51
C ALA A 104 12.04 -4.55 -4.09
N ILE A 105 11.18 -3.54 -3.98
CA ILE A 105 10.55 -3.10 -2.73
C ILE A 105 9.05 -3.38 -2.80
N VAL A 106 8.52 -4.07 -1.79
CA VAL A 106 7.08 -4.26 -1.58
C VAL A 106 6.64 -3.40 -0.40
N ILE A 107 5.61 -2.57 -0.57
CA ILE A 107 5.08 -1.71 0.48
C ILE A 107 3.62 -2.09 0.73
N ASN A 108 3.30 -2.48 1.96
CA ASN A 108 1.93 -2.77 2.37
C ASN A 108 1.56 -1.95 3.61
N THR A 109 0.65 -1.01 3.41
CA THR A 109 0.00 -0.23 4.48
C THR A 109 -1.53 -0.39 4.40
N SER A 110 -2.00 -1.51 3.84
CA SER A 110 -3.41 -1.83 3.67
C SER A 110 -3.89 -2.78 4.77
N ARG A 111 -3.77 -4.09 4.54
CA ARG A 111 -4.11 -5.16 5.50
C ARG A 111 -3.07 -6.27 5.41
N GLY A 112 -2.76 -6.94 6.52
CA GLY A 112 -1.72 -7.97 6.55
C GLY A 112 -2.03 -9.17 5.64
N ASP A 113 -3.30 -9.52 5.51
CA ASP A 113 -3.80 -10.70 4.79
C ASP A 113 -3.78 -10.59 3.26
N ILE A 114 -3.44 -9.44 2.69
CA ILE A 114 -3.23 -9.32 1.23
C ILE A 114 -1.87 -9.90 0.80
N VAL A 115 -0.98 -10.17 1.76
CA VAL A 115 0.36 -10.73 1.52
C VAL A 115 0.38 -12.18 1.96
N ASP A 116 0.88 -13.07 1.10
CA ASP A 116 1.31 -14.38 1.57
C ASP A 116 2.70 -14.24 2.25
N GLU A 117 2.72 -14.24 3.58
CA GLU A 117 3.94 -13.98 4.36
C GLU A 117 5.05 -15.01 4.09
N GLU A 118 4.69 -16.29 3.89
CA GLU A 118 5.65 -17.36 3.59
C GLU A 118 6.29 -17.15 2.22
N ALA A 119 5.48 -16.84 1.21
CA ALA A 119 5.97 -16.53 -0.12
C ALA A 119 6.86 -15.28 -0.11
N LEU A 120 6.49 -14.26 0.66
CA LEU A 120 7.27 -13.04 0.79
C LEU A 120 8.62 -13.32 1.45
N ILE A 121 8.69 -14.05 2.56
CA ILE A 121 9.95 -14.44 3.22
C ILE A 121 10.86 -15.16 2.21
N LYS A 122 10.33 -16.17 1.52
CA LYS A 122 11.08 -16.92 0.50
C LYS A 122 11.62 -16.00 -0.59
N ALA A 123 10.82 -15.07 -1.09
CA ALA A 123 11.26 -14.11 -2.10
C ALA A 123 12.33 -13.13 -1.56
N MET A 124 12.29 -12.77 -0.28
CA MET A 124 13.35 -11.97 0.34
C MET A 124 14.68 -12.73 0.37
N ASP A 125 14.65 -14.02 0.72
CA ASP A 125 15.84 -14.89 0.77
C ASP A 125 16.42 -15.13 -0.63
N GLU A 126 15.57 -15.43 -1.61
CA GLU A 126 16.01 -15.82 -2.96
C GLU A 126 16.40 -14.62 -3.83
N LYS A 127 15.68 -13.50 -3.71
CA LYS A 127 15.79 -12.36 -4.63
C LYS A 127 16.17 -11.05 -3.95
N GLY A 128 16.41 -11.07 -2.64
CA GLY A 128 16.72 -9.86 -1.88
C GLY A 128 15.58 -8.84 -1.88
N ILE A 129 14.32 -9.29 -2.02
CA ILE A 129 13.16 -8.41 -1.90
C ILE A 129 13.21 -7.72 -0.54
N ARG A 130 12.89 -6.42 -0.53
CA ARG A 130 12.75 -5.61 0.67
C ARG A 130 11.28 -5.28 0.89
N ALA A 131 10.85 -5.23 2.14
CA ALA A 131 9.47 -4.92 2.46
C ALA A 131 9.34 -3.78 3.47
N GLY A 132 8.47 -2.82 3.17
CA GLY A 132 7.99 -1.81 4.12
C GLY A 132 6.57 -2.16 4.53
N LEU A 133 6.37 -2.57 5.78
CA LEU A 133 5.10 -3.12 6.25
C LEU A 133 4.60 -2.31 7.45
N ASP A 134 3.40 -1.75 7.34
CA ASP A 134 2.69 -1.19 8.49
C ASP A 134 1.70 -2.19 9.08
N VAL A 135 1.43 -3.27 8.36
CA VAL A 135 0.42 -4.26 8.72
C VAL A 135 0.94 -5.69 8.57
N PHE A 136 0.51 -6.59 9.45
CA PHE A 136 0.94 -7.98 9.55
C PHE A 136 -0.25 -8.91 9.83
N CYS A 137 -0.11 -10.20 9.53
CA CYS A 137 -1.06 -11.19 10.02
C CYS A 137 -0.87 -11.40 11.53
N GLY A 138 -1.99 -11.56 12.26
CA GLY A 138 -1.95 -11.84 13.69
C GLY A 138 -1.55 -10.66 14.58
N GLU A 139 -1.80 -9.43 14.12
CA GLU A 139 -1.62 -8.22 14.93
C GLU A 139 -2.39 -8.29 16.27
N PRO A 140 -1.83 -7.70 17.34
CA PRO A 140 -2.57 -7.53 18.59
C PRO A 140 -3.85 -6.73 18.41
N SER A 141 -4.92 -7.13 19.10
CA SER A 141 -6.17 -6.37 19.17
C SER A 141 -6.14 -5.23 20.20
N GLY A 142 -5.17 -5.25 21.12
CA GLY A 142 -4.98 -4.23 22.16
C GLY A 142 -3.86 -3.24 21.81
N GLY A 143 -3.85 -2.08 22.47
CA GLY A 143 -2.87 -1.01 22.22
C GLY A 143 -1.44 -1.35 22.63
N GLU A 144 -1.24 -2.32 23.54
CA GLU A 144 0.06 -2.84 23.93
C GLU A 144 -0.02 -4.36 24.07
N ALA A 145 0.86 -5.08 23.37
CA ALA A 145 1.03 -6.52 23.50
C ALA A 145 2.38 -6.96 22.94
N VAL A 146 2.81 -8.17 23.30
CA VAL A 146 3.93 -8.84 22.63
C VAL A 146 3.45 -9.31 21.26
N PHE A 147 4.17 -8.92 20.21
CA PHE A 147 3.92 -9.36 18.85
C PHE A 147 5.12 -10.19 18.35
N GLU A 148 4.84 -11.41 17.91
CA GLU A 148 5.84 -12.36 17.43
C GLU A 148 5.55 -12.71 15.97
N SER A 149 6.45 -12.32 15.07
CA SER A 149 6.32 -12.61 13.64
C SER A 149 7.68 -12.89 13.01
N ILE A 150 7.77 -14.00 12.28
CA ILE A 150 8.96 -14.37 11.50
C ILE A 150 9.21 -13.31 10.42
N LEU A 151 8.15 -12.87 9.75
CA LEU A 151 8.23 -11.81 8.75
C LEU A 151 8.74 -10.50 9.36
N ALA A 152 8.18 -10.05 10.48
CA ALA A 152 8.62 -8.81 11.13
C ALA A 152 10.08 -8.84 11.59
N ARG A 153 10.61 -10.01 11.94
CA ARG A 153 12.01 -10.21 12.36
C ARG A 153 12.99 -10.31 11.18
N HIS A 154 12.50 -10.45 9.95
CA HIS A 154 13.34 -10.65 8.77
C HIS A 154 14.20 -9.39 8.46
N PRO A 155 15.51 -9.52 8.17
CA PRO A 155 16.41 -8.37 8.01
C PRO A 155 16.11 -7.45 6.82
N ASN A 156 15.31 -7.91 5.86
CA ASN A 156 14.84 -7.10 4.73
C ASN A 156 13.48 -6.42 4.98
N VAL A 157 12.91 -6.55 6.18
CA VAL A 157 11.67 -5.88 6.59
C VAL A 157 11.98 -4.61 7.38
N TYR A 158 11.29 -3.54 7.02
CA TYR A 158 11.07 -2.40 7.90
C TYR A 158 9.59 -2.37 8.29
N GLY A 159 9.32 -2.67 9.56
CA GLY A 159 7.97 -2.81 10.11
C GLY A 159 7.55 -1.61 10.98
N THR A 160 6.27 -1.27 10.96
CA THR A 160 5.64 -0.32 11.90
C THR A 160 4.38 -0.94 12.53
N HIS A 161 3.92 -0.36 13.64
CA HIS A 161 2.89 -0.94 14.53
C HIS A 161 1.46 -0.59 14.09
N HIS A 162 1.13 -0.69 12.80
CA HIS A 162 -0.16 -0.27 12.26
C HIS A 162 -0.51 1.19 12.60
N ILE A 163 0.43 2.08 12.29
CA ILE A 163 0.38 3.50 12.66
C ILE A 163 0.30 4.44 11.44
N GLY A 164 0.06 3.92 10.23
CA GLY A 164 0.01 4.71 9.00
C GLY A 164 -1.01 5.86 9.03
N ALA A 165 -2.07 5.73 9.83
CA ALA A 165 -3.08 6.77 10.04
C ALA A 165 -3.07 7.37 11.46
N SER A 166 -2.08 7.06 12.29
CA SER A 166 -2.01 7.49 13.70
C SER A 166 -1.41 8.87 13.85
N THR A 167 -2.18 9.90 13.49
CA THR A 167 -1.80 11.32 13.64
C THR A 167 -2.95 12.13 14.23
N ASP A 168 -2.64 13.21 14.95
CA ASP A 168 -3.65 14.12 15.49
C ASP A 168 -4.58 14.68 14.39
N GLN A 169 -4.02 14.94 13.20
CA GLN A 169 -4.78 15.41 12.04
C GLN A 169 -5.79 14.36 11.55
N ALA A 170 -5.37 13.09 11.49
CA ALA A 170 -6.25 11.99 11.11
C ALA A 170 -7.34 11.78 12.16
N GLN A 171 -7.00 11.80 13.46
CA GLN A 171 -7.98 11.68 14.54
C GLN A 171 -9.01 12.81 14.49
N ALA A 172 -8.57 14.05 14.27
CA ALA A 172 -9.46 15.18 14.09
C ALA A 172 -10.35 15.04 12.83
N ALA A 173 -9.82 14.47 11.74
CA ALA A 173 -10.60 14.19 10.53
C ALA A 173 -11.66 13.11 10.76
N VAL A 174 -11.33 12.03 11.50
CA VAL A 174 -12.31 11.01 11.91
C VAL A 174 -13.41 11.65 12.76
N ALA A 175 -13.06 12.45 13.76
CA ALA A 175 -14.03 13.13 14.61
C ALA A 175 -14.99 14.02 13.80
N ARG A 176 -14.46 14.79 12.84
CA ARG A 176 -15.30 15.58 11.90
C ARG A 176 -16.20 14.69 11.05
N GLY A 177 -15.67 13.60 10.49
CA GLY A 177 -16.46 12.66 9.69
C GLY A 177 -17.61 12.02 10.48
N VAL A 178 -17.40 11.71 11.77
CA VAL A 178 -18.47 11.22 12.65
C VAL A 178 -19.56 12.28 12.83
N ILE A 179 -19.19 13.54 13.10
CA ILE A 179 -20.16 14.64 13.22
C ILE A 179 -20.96 14.80 11.92
N GLU A 180 -20.31 14.77 10.76
CA GLU A 180 -20.98 14.87 9.46
C GLU A 180 -21.98 13.73 9.20
N ILE A 181 -21.67 12.51 9.67
CA ILE A 181 -22.58 11.37 9.59
C ILE A 181 -23.79 11.57 10.50
N LEU A 182 -23.58 12.03 11.74
CA LEU A 182 -24.65 12.29 12.71
C LEU A 182 -25.58 13.42 12.23
N ASP A 183 -25.01 14.50 11.72
CA ASP A 183 -25.79 15.62 11.17
C ASP A 183 -26.63 15.19 9.98
N ALA A 184 -26.03 14.44 9.04
CA ALA A 184 -26.76 13.89 7.89
C ALA A 184 -27.91 12.98 8.35
N PHE A 185 -27.64 12.09 9.31
CA PHE A 185 -28.63 11.16 9.84
C PHE A 185 -29.79 11.88 10.52
N SER A 186 -29.51 12.94 11.30
CA SER A 186 -30.55 13.77 11.94
C SER A 186 -31.51 14.43 10.94
N GLN A 187 -31.05 14.61 9.69
CA GLN A 187 -31.83 15.17 8.58
C GLN A 187 -32.46 14.09 7.69
N GLY A 188 -32.37 12.82 8.08
CA GLY A 188 -32.91 11.68 7.32
C GLY A 188 -32.00 11.19 6.18
N ASN A 189 -30.75 11.67 6.09
CA ASN A 189 -29.79 11.24 5.08
C ASN A 189 -28.80 10.22 5.65
N ILE A 190 -28.63 9.10 4.96
CA ILE A 190 -27.68 8.06 5.39
C ILE A 190 -26.41 8.14 4.53
N LYS A 191 -25.27 8.38 5.18
CA LYS A 191 -23.95 8.43 4.55
C LYS A 191 -23.09 7.26 5.02
N HIS A 192 -22.31 6.68 4.10
CA HIS A 192 -21.29 5.65 4.38
C HIS A 192 -21.79 4.43 5.20
N CYS A 193 -23.09 4.13 5.17
CA CYS A 193 -23.63 2.96 5.87
C CYS A 193 -23.17 1.67 5.18
N VAL A 194 -22.67 0.74 5.99
CA VAL A 194 -22.11 -0.53 5.52
C VAL A 194 -23.01 -1.73 5.86
N ASN A 195 -24.13 -1.49 6.53
CA ASN A 195 -25.00 -2.53 7.08
C ASN A 195 -26.49 -2.13 7.05
N MET A 196 -26.94 -1.48 5.97
CA MET A 196 -28.34 -1.01 5.82
C MET A 196 -29.41 -2.09 6.01
N ASP A 197 -29.07 -3.35 5.71
CA ASP A 197 -29.99 -4.48 5.72
C ASP A 197 -30.06 -5.21 7.08
N THR A 198 -29.35 -4.72 8.12
CA THR A 198 -29.36 -5.22 9.52
C THR A 198 -29.81 -4.15 10.48
#